data_AF-A0A5R9AA81-F1
#
_entry.id   AF-A0A5R9AA81-F1
#
_cell.length_a   1.000
_cell.length_b   1.000
_cell.length_c   1.000
_cell.angle_alpha   90.00
_cell.angle_beta   90.00
_cell.angle_gamma   90.00
#
_symmetry.space_group_name_H-M   'P 1'
#
loop_
_entity.id
_entity.type
_entity.pdbx_description
1 polymer ?
#
loop_
_entity_poly.entity_id
_entity_poly.type
_entity_poly.pdbx_seq_one_letter_code
_entity_poly.pdbx_strand_id
1 'polypeptide(L)'
;MITINDKLFITEEVSSVTVAYVKKVVFRKLLMAFCFESQSNNGTITDLFQSMNFYGFSMPYEIGLTLSGFLCRFKKNLEKDEITALYFWALNQKYISYLEDFEYDETRSKKEFDREFGRSLAYKIYEPNGSGLEHETYGELKLFLYDFASEFDLSVVDECTSEQILEVIDRCCSASNNAVPVF
;
A
#
# COMPACT_ATOMS: atom_id res chain seq x y z
N MET A 1 18.71 -0.03 -27.91
CA MET A 1 19.86 0.31 -27.04
C MET A 1 19.47 -0.13 -25.64
N ILE A 2 20.17 -1.10 -25.05
CA ILE A 2 19.89 -1.56 -23.68
C ILE A 2 20.46 -0.51 -22.73
N THR A 3 19.58 0.27 -22.11
CA THR A 3 19.91 1.30 -21.12
C THR A 3 20.09 0.68 -19.73
N ILE A 4 20.63 1.43 -18.77
CA ILE A 4 20.71 0.99 -17.36
C ILE A 4 19.33 0.58 -16.83
N ASN A 5 18.25 1.23 -17.30
CA ASN A 5 16.87 0.90 -16.94
C ASN A 5 16.47 -0.53 -17.37
N ASP A 6 17.06 -1.07 -18.44
CA ASP A 6 16.75 -2.41 -18.96
C ASP A 6 17.47 -3.53 -18.21
N LYS A 7 18.39 -3.18 -17.30
CA LYS A 7 19.15 -4.11 -16.45
C LYS A 7 19.00 -3.81 -14.96
N LEU A 8 18.13 -2.87 -14.59
CA LEU A 8 17.95 -2.50 -13.20
C LEU A 8 17.26 -3.65 -12.46
N PHE A 9 18.01 -4.30 -11.58
CA PHE A 9 17.42 -5.19 -10.59
C PHE A 9 16.82 -4.32 -9.49
N ILE A 10 15.64 -4.69 -9.00
CA ILE A 10 15.12 -4.12 -7.76
C ILE A 10 16.05 -4.62 -6.66
N THR A 11 16.94 -3.75 -6.18
CA THR A 11 17.79 -4.10 -5.04
C THR A 11 17.02 -3.87 -3.74
N GLU A 12 17.50 -4.51 -2.67
CA GLU A 12 16.95 -4.32 -1.33
C GLU A 12 16.94 -2.84 -0.93
N GLU A 13 18.02 -2.11 -1.23
CA GLU A 13 18.13 -0.69 -0.87
C GLU A 13 17.14 0.18 -1.63
N VAL A 14 16.96 -0.06 -2.94
CA VAL A 14 15.97 0.66 -3.73
C VAL A 14 14.57 0.36 -3.22
N SER A 15 14.24 -0.92 -3.00
CA SER A 15 12.95 -1.34 -2.45
C SER A 15 12.68 -0.68 -1.10
N SER A 16 13.64 -0.72 -0.18
CA SER A 16 13.53 -0.15 1.17
C SER A 16 13.29 1.36 1.14
N VAL A 17 14.05 2.10 0.33
CA VAL A 17 13.86 3.56 0.17
C VAL A 17 12.51 3.87 -0.45
N THR A 18 12.09 3.13 -1.48
CA THR A 18 10.78 3.33 -2.13
C THR A 18 9.62 3.02 -1.17
N VAL A 19 9.70 1.93 -0.41
CA VAL A 19 8.70 1.57 0.61
C VAL A 19 8.63 2.64 1.71
N ALA A 20 9.77 3.15 2.17
CA ALA A 20 9.81 4.25 3.14
C ALA A 20 9.15 5.52 2.59
N TYR A 21 9.39 5.85 1.31
CA TYR A 21 8.73 6.96 0.63
C TYR A 21 7.21 6.78 0.58
N VAL A 22 6.72 5.58 0.23
CA VAL A 22 5.27 5.28 0.22
C VAL A 22 4.66 5.53 1.59
N LYS A 23 5.26 5.00 2.66
CA LYS A 23 4.76 5.18 4.03
C LYS A 23 4.72 6.66 4.44
N LYS A 24 5.76 7.41 4.10
CA LYS A 24 5.89 8.81 4.52
C LYS A 24 4.98 9.76 3.73
N VAL A 25 4.83 9.53 2.43
CA VAL A 25 4.17 10.47 1.52
C VAL A 25 2.80 9.95 1.10
N VAL A 26 2.76 8.79 0.44
CA VAL A 26 1.54 8.25 -0.17
C VAL A 26 0.52 7.85 0.90
N PHE A 27 0.95 7.13 1.94
CA PHE A 27 0.05 6.72 3.03
C PHE A 27 -0.43 7.88 3.85
N ARG A 28 0.41 8.90 4.08
CA ARG A 28 -0.04 10.12 4.76
C ARG A 28 -1.16 10.79 3.96
N LYS A 29 -0.99 10.96 2.64
CA LYS A 29 -2.04 11.50 1.76
C LYS A 29 -3.32 10.65 1.81
N LEU A 30 -3.18 9.32 1.76
CA LEU A 30 -4.28 8.38 1.82
C LEU A 30 -5.06 8.50 3.12
N LEU A 31 -4.37 8.39 4.26
CA LEU A 31 -4.97 8.40 5.59
C LEU A 31 -5.62 9.74 5.90
N MET A 32 -4.99 10.87 5.54
CA MET A 32 -5.59 12.19 5.71
C MET A 32 -6.89 12.33 4.91
N ALA A 33 -6.90 11.89 3.65
CA ALA A 33 -8.10 11.95 2.80
C ALA A 33 -9.18 10.93 3.21
N PHE A 34 -8.77 9.84 3.85
CA PHE A 34 -9.67 8.81 4.35
C PHE A 34 -10.33 9.24 5.66
N CYS A 35 -9.57 9.82 6.59
CA CYS A 35 -10.07 10.15 7.92
C CYS A 35 -10.87 11.45 7.96
N PHE A 36 -10.52 12.45 7.13
CA PHE A 36 -11.09 13.80 7.24
C PHE A 36 -11.70 14.31 5.93
N GLU A 37 -12.86 14.99 6.02
CA GLU A 37 -13.53 15.61 4.87
C GLU A 37 -12.78 16.84 4.33
N SER A 38 -12.03 17.53 5.18
CA SER A 38 -11.16 18.65 4.83
C SER A 38 -9.72 18.37 5.27
N GLN A 39 -8.72 18.87 4.53
CA GLN A 39 -7.30 18.70 4.88
C GLN A 39 -6.84 19.49 6.13
N SER A 40 -7.78 20.08 6.88
CA SER A 40 -7.49 20.82 8.11
C SER A 40 -7.48 19.87 9.31
N ASN A 41 -6.62 20.14 10.30
CA ASN A 41 -6.50 19.34 11.54
C ASN A 41 -7.76 19.30 12.41
N ASN A 42 -8.78 20.11 12.10
CA ASN A 42 -10.10 20.11 12.76
C ASN A 42 -11.20 19.56 11.83
N GLY A 43 -10.82 18.75 10.83
CA GLY A 43 -11.75 18.21 9.85
C GLY A 43 -12.79 17.28 10.49
N THR A 44 -14.01 17.33 9.99
CA THR A 44 -15.04 16.36 10.33
C THR A 44 -14.57 14.97 9.88
N ILE A 45 -14.72 14.00 10.77
CA ILE A 45 -14.37 12.61 10.47
C ILE A 45 -15.28 12.10 9.35
N THR A 46 -14.72 11.42 8.35
CA THR A 46 -15.54 10.94 7.23
C THR A 46 -16.49 9.80 7.65
N ASP A 47 -17.67 9.79 7.04
CA ASP A 47 -18.63 8.69 7.15
C ASP A 47 -18.01 7.35 6.72
N LEU A 48 -17.09 7.37 5.74
CA LEU A 48 -16.44 6.16 5.26
C LEU A 48 -15.56 5.56 6.35
N PHE A 49 -14.74 6.36 7.03
CA PHE A 49 -13.89 5.88 8.11
C PHE A 49 -14.70 5.34 9.29
N GLN A 50 -15.73 6.06 9.71
CA GLN A 50 -16.65 5.60 10.77
C GLN A 50 -17.34 4.28 10.38
N SER A 51 -17.79 4.18 9.14
CA SER A 51 -18.40 2.96 8.61
C SER A 51 -17.43 1.78 8.60
N MET A 52 -16.16 2.00 8.18
CA MET A 52 -15.14 0.97 8.20
C MET A 52 -14.86 0.49 9.63
N ASN A 53 -14.75 1.43 10.57
CA ASN A 53 -14.53 1.13 11.99
C ASN A 53 -15.69 0.32 12.58
N PHE A 54 -16.93 0.72 12.30
CA PHE A 54 -18.12 0.06 12.84
C PHE A 54 -18.34 -1.36 12.29
N TYR A 55 -18.24 -1.54 10.97
CA TYR A 55 -18.54 -2.83 10.34
C TYR A 55 -17.35 -3.80 10.30
N GLY A 56 -16.12 -3.29 10.35
CA GLY A 56 -14.91 -4.09 10.11
C GLY A 56 -15.03 -4.93 8.84
N PHE A 57 -14.54 -6.18 8.87
CA PHE A 57 -14.60 -7.09 7.73
C PHE A 57 -16.01 -7.51 7.30
N SER A 58 -17.06 -7.22 8.08
CA SER A 58 -18.46 -7.53 7.76
C SER A 58 -19.17 -6.39 7.03
N MET A 59 -18.42 -5.60 6.26
CA MET A 59 -18.89 -4.40 5.59
C MET A 59 -19.97 -4.68 4.54
N PRO A 60 -21.09 -3.91 4.53
CA PRO A 60 -22.08 -3.94 3.46
C PRO A 60 -21.48 -3.61 2.09
N TYR A 61 -22.09 -4.17 1.04
CA TYR A 61 -21.63 -4.01 -0.34
C TYR A 61 -21.53 -2.54 -0.77
N GLU A 62 -22.47 -1.69 -0.36
CA GLU A 62 -22.54 -0.27 -0.69
C GLU A 62 -21.34 0.51 -0.13
N ILE A 63 -20.92 0.17 1.09
CA ILE A 63 -19.75 0.78 1.73
C ILE A 63 -18.47 0.27 1.05
N GLY A 64 -18.43 -1.01 0.68
CA GLY A 64 -17.34 -1.60 -0.12
C GLY A 64 -17.18 -0.94 -1.50
N LEU A 65 -18.29 -0.58 -2.16
CA LEU A 65 -18.28 0.22 -3.38
C LEU A 65 -17.77 1.63 -3.15
N THR A 66 -18.18 2.26 -2.05
CA THR A 66 -17.74 3.61 -1.67
C THR A 66 -16.23 3.63 -1.42
N LEU A 67 -15.69 2.64 -0.71
CA LEU A 67 -14.26 2.45 -0.49
C LEU A 67 -13.50 2.25 -1.81
N SER A 68 -14.03 1.41 -2.70
CA SER A 68 -13.42 1.16 -4.01
C SER A 68 -13.40 2.44 -4.86
N GLY A 69 -14.49 3.21 -4.84
CA GLY A 69 -14.57 4.52 -5.50
C GLY A 69 -13.60 5.54 -4.90
N PHE A 70 -13.45 5.56 -3.58
CA PHE A 70 -12.47 6.38 -2.87
C PHE A 70 -11.03 6.05 -3.32
N LEU A 71 -10.63 4.78 -3.28
CA LEU A 71 -9.28 4.35 -3.69
C LEU A 71 -9.02 4.65 -5.18
N CYS A 72 -10.03 4.51 -6.04
CA CYS A 72 -9.92 4.88 -7.44
C CYS A 72 -9.65 6.38 -7.63
N ARG A 73 -10.38 7.24 -6.91
CA ARG A 73 -10.16 8.70 -6.92
C ARG A 73 -8.80 9.06 -6.35
N PHE A 74 -8.41 8.45 -5.22
CA PHE A 74 -7.11 8.65 -4.60
C PHE A 74 -5.97 8.36 -5.59
N LYS A 75 -5.97 7.17 -6.22
CA LYS A 75 -4.94 6.79 -7.20
C LYS A 75 -4.88 7.76 -8.38
N LYS A 76 -6.04 8.24 -8.88
CA LYS A 76 -6.07 9.22 -9.99
C LYS A 76 -5.43 10.56 -9.65
N ASN A 77 -5.35 10.90 -8.36
CA ASN A 77 -4.76 12.15 -7.86
C ASN A 77 -3.28 11.99 -7.47
N LEU A 78 -2.71 10.78 -7.56
CA LEU A 78 -1.30 10.54 -7.30
C LEU A 78 -0.45 10.90 -8.52
N GLU A 79 0.76 11.39 -8.25
CA GLU A 79 1.77 11.58 -9.28
C GLU A 79 2.29 10.23 -9.80
N LYS A 80 2.91 10.23 -10.99
CA LYS A 80 3.31 8.99 -11.64
C LYS A 80 4.36 8.21 -10.82
N ASP A 81 5.29 8.92 -10.21
CA ASP A 81 6.30 8.37 -9.30
C ASP A 81 5.66 7.83 -8.02
N GLU A 82 4.65 8.51 -7.46
CA GLU A 82 3.87 8.01 -6.32
C GLU A 82 3.12 6.72 -6.64
N ILE A 83 2.50 6.63 -7.82
CA ILE A 83 1.84 5.41 -8.30
C ILE A 83 2.86 4.29 -8.46
N THR A 84 4.03 4.59 -9.04
CA THR A 84 5.09 3.60 -9.22
C THR A 84 5.59 3.11 -7.87
N ALA A 85 5.85 4.01 -6.92
CA ALA A 85 6.28 3.66 -5.58
C ALA A 85 5.24 2.79 -4.87
N LEU A 86 3.95 3.10 -5.03
CA LEU A 86 2.85 2.31 -4.49
C LEU A 86 2.86 0.87 -5.03
N TYR A 87 3.18 0.67 -6.31
CA TYR A 87 3.34 -0.68 -6.87
C TYR A 87 4.54 -1.42 -6.29
N PHE A 88 5.67 -0.75 -6.04
CA PHE A 88 6.80 -1.35 -5.31
C PHE A 88 6.36 -1.82 -3.91
N TRP A 89 5.57 -1.01 -3.20
CA TRP A 89 5.06 -1.39 -1.89
C TRP A 89 4.14 -2.63 -1.97
N ALA A 90 3.18 -2.66 -2.90
CA ALA A 90 2.29 -3.80 -3.07
C ALA A 90 3.05 -5.09 -3.45
N LEU A 91 4.03 -4.95 -4.35
CA LEU A 91 4.92 -6.05 -4.73
C LEU A 91 5.72 -6.58 -3.53
N ASN A 92 6.18 -5.70 -2.65
CA ASN A 92 6.87 -6.08 -1.42
C ASN A 92 5.94 -6.85 -0.45
N GLN A 93 4.66 -6.48 -0.33
CA GLN A 93 3.69 -7.24 0.47
C GLN A 93 3.46 -8.65 -0.08
N LYS A 94 3.49 -8.81 -1.41
CA LYS A 94 3.26 -10.08 -2.11
C LYS A 94 4.51 -10.90 -2.39
N TYR A 95 5.69 -10.42 -2.00
CA TYR A 95 6.97 -11.02 -2.38
C TYR A 95 7.05 -12.53 -2.08
N ILE A 96 6.68 -12.93 -0.86
CA ILE A 96 6.71 -14.34 -0.45
C ILE A 96 5.74 -15.19 -1.28
N SER A 97 4.52 -14.71 -1.49
CA SER A 97 3.54 -15.39 -2.35
C SER A 97 4.09 -15.60 -3.76
N TYR A 98 4.71 -14.57 -4.34
CA TYR A 98 5.30 -14.71 -5.68
C TYR A 98 6.50 -15.64 -5.69
N LEU A 99 7.31 -15.66 -4.63
CA LEU A 99 8.45 -16.56 -4.52
C LEU A 99 8.01 -18.02 -4.43
N GLU A 100 6.95 -18.30 -3.67
CA GLU A 100 6.34 -19.63 -3.53
C GLU A 100 5.67 -20.10 -4.83
N ASP A 101 4.98 -19.19 -5.54
CA ASP A 101 4.31 -19.48 -6.81
C ASP A 101 5.29 -19.60 -8.00
N PHE A 102 6.54 -19.13 -7.84
CA PHE A 102 7.51 -19.16 -8.92
C PHE A 102 8.14 -20.55 -9.03
N GLU A 103 7.90 -21.22 -10.17
CA GLU A 103 8.38 -22.58 -10.42
C GLU A 103 9.90 -22.70 -10.21
N TYR A 104 10.29 -23.41 -9.15
CA TYR A 104 11.69 -23.74 -8.88
C TYR A 104 12.07 -24.99 -9.67
N ASP A 105 12.90 -24.78 -10.69
CA ASP A 105 13.52 -25.87 -11.45
C ASP A 105 14.89 -26.19 -10.81
N GLU A 106 14.99 -27.36 -10.17
CA GLU A 106 16.22 -27.83 -9.48
C GLU A 106 17.44 -27.91 -10.40
N THR A 107 17.25 -27.89 -11.72
CA THR A 107 18.36 -27.89 -12.68
C THR A 107 18.96 -26.51 -12.93
N ARG A 108 18.29 -25.43 -12.50
CA ARG A 108 18.76 -24.04 -12.69
C ARG A 108 19.78 -23.64 -11.65
N SER A 109 20.77 -22.87 -12.07
CA SER A 109 21.68 -22.23 -11.11
C SER A 109 20.93 -21.14 -10.32
N LYS A 110 21.33 -20.92 -9.06
CA LYS A 110 20.79 -19.82 -8.23
C LYS A 110 20.82 -18.46 -8.95
N LYS A 111 21.89 -18.18 -9.68
CA LYS A 111 22.05 -16.92 -10.42
C LYS A 111 21.05 -16.76 -11.57
N GLU A 112 20.69 -17.85 -12.23
CA GLU A 112 19.66 -17.84 -13.28
C GLU A 112 18.28 -17.65 -12.68
N PHE A 113 17.98 -18.36 -11.58
CA PHE A 113 16.76 -18.19 -10.81
C PHE A 113 16.58 -16.73 -10.38
N ASP A 114 17.56 -16.15 -9.67
CA ASP A 114 17.51 -14.77 -9.16
C ASP A 114 17.26 -13.75 -10.30
N ARG A 115 17.88 -13.99 -11.47
CA ARG A 115 17.74 -13.14 -12.65
C ARG A 115 16.33 -13.24 -13.25
N GLU A 116 15.79 -14.43 -13.39
CA GLU A 116 14.47 -14.66 -13.99
C GLU A 116 13.35 -14.20 -13.06
N PHE A 117 13.44 -14.53 -11.78
CA PHE A 117 12.51 -14.07 -10.76
C PHE A 117 12.54 -12.55 -10.65
N GLY A 118 13.72 -11.93 -10.55
CA GLY A 118 13.86 -10.48 -10.53
C GLY A 118 13.27 -9.79 -11.78
N ARG A 119 13.39 -10.42 -12.96
CA ARG A 119 12.73 -9.94 -14.19
C ARG A 119 11.21 -10.09 -14.15
N SER A 120 10.69 -11.17 -13.58
CA SER A 120 9.26 -11.37 -13.38
C SER A 120 8.68 -10.27 -12.48
N LEU A 121 9.35 -9.95 -11.37
CA LEU A 121 8.97 -8.87 -10.46
C LEU A 121 9.04 -7.50 -11.16
N ALA A 122 10.11 -7.22 -11.90
CA ALA A 122 10.22 -5.97 -12.66
C ALA A 122 9.11 -5.82 -13.71
N TYR A 123 8.77 -6.90 -14.40
CA TYR A 123 7.66 -6.92 -15.36
C TYR A 123 6.32 -6.52 -14.71
N LYS A 124 6.05 -6.98 -13.48
CA LYS A 124 4.83 -6.60 -12.75
C LYS A 124 4.72 -5.08 -12.55
N ILE A 125 5.83 -4.39 -12.29
CA ILE A 125 5.86 -2.94 -12.10
C ILE A 125 5.72 -2.19 -13.44
N TYR A 126 6.32 -2.71 -14.52
CA TYR A 126 6.22 -2.11 -15.84
C TYR A 126 4.83 -2.28 -16.47
N GLU A 127 4.19 -3.42 -16.23
CA GLU A 127 2.87 -3.78 -16.76
C GLU A 127 1.90 -4.15 -15.62
N PRO A 128 1.52 -3.20 -14.75
CA PRO A 128 0.76 -3.49 -13.53
C PRO A 128 -0.66 -4.00 -13.81
N ASN A 129 -1.26 -3.58 -14.92
CA ASN A 129 -2.61 -4.00 -15.29
C ASN A 129 -2.58 -5.42 -15.86
N GLY A 130 -1.69 -5.68 -16.84
CA GLY A 130 -1.55 -6.98 -17.47
C GLY A 130 -1.03 -8.08 -16.54
N SER A 131 -0.27 -7.71 -15.50
CA SER A 131 0.31 -8.64 -14.53
C SER A 131 -0.54 -8.88 -13.28
N GLY A 132 -1.68 -8.19 -13.16
CA GLY A 132 -2.57 -8.25 -11.99
C GLY A 132 -2.14 -7.38 -10.80
N LEU A 133 -0.94 -6.79 -10.81
CA LEU A 133 -0.40 -5.99 -9.71
C LEU A 133 -1.29 -4.80 -9.34
N GLU A 134 -1.97 -4.18 -10.31
CA GLU A 134 -2.91 -3.09 -10.03
C GLU A 134 -4.05 -3.55 -9.11
N HIS A 135 -4.65 -4.70 -9.41
CA HIS A 135 -5.74 -5.25 -8.61
C HIS A 135 -5.25 -5.66 -7.21
N GLU A 136 -4.09 -6.32 -7.15
CA GLU A 136 -3.44 -6.70 -5.89
C GLU A 136 -3.14 -5.47 -5.03
N THR A 137 -2.65 -4.37 -5.64
CA THR A 137 -2.41 -3.09 -4.97
C THR A 137 -3.68 -2.53 -4.33
N TYR A 138 -4.82 -2.59 -5.03
CA TYR A 138 -6.10 -2.18 -4.44
C TYR A 138 -6.52 -3.07 -3.28
N GLY A 139 -6.27 -4.38 -3.37
CA GLY A 139 -6.52 -5.32 -2.27
C GLY A 139 -5.70 -4.97 -1.03
N GLU A 140 -4.40 -4.76 -1.19
CA GLU A 140 -3.50 -4.39 -0.10
C GLU A 140 -3.87 -3.03 0.52
N LEU A 141 -4.24 -2.03 -0.29
CA LEU A 141 -4.70 -0.75 0.23
C LEU A 141 -6.00 -0.86 1.04
N LYS A 142 -6.92 -1.74 0.64
CA LYS A 142 -8.14 -1.98 1.42
C LYS A 142 -7.81 -2.60 2.76
N LEU A 143 -6.96 -3.63 2.78
CA LEU A 143 -6.52 -4.29 4.01
C LEU A 143 -5.82 -3.28 4.94
N PHE A 144 -4.92 -2.47 4.40
CA PHE A 144 -4.25 -1.40 5.15
C PHE A 144 -5.24 -0.44 5.82
N LEU A 145 -6.29 -0.01 5.10
CA LEU A 145 -7.31 0.90 5.66
C LEU A 145 -8.20 0.20 6.70
N TYR A 146 -8.46 -1.11 6.55
CA TYR A 146 -9.15 -1.89 7.57
C TYR A 146 -8.33 -1.99 8.85
N ASP A 147 -7.06 -2.38 8.74
CA ASP A 147 -6.17 -2.52 9.88
C ASP A 147 -6.05 -1.17 10.60
N PHE A 148 -5.83 -0.08 9.86
CA PHE A 148 -5.81 1.26 10.40
C PHE A 148 -7.13 1.62 11.11
N ALA A 149 -8.28 1.37 10.50
CA ALA A 149 -9.56 1.66 11.12
C ALA A 149 -9.83 0.82 12.37
N SER A 150 -9.29 -0.39 12.45
CA SER A 150 -9.43 -1.24 13.63
C SER A 150 -8.62 -0.76 14.84
N GLU A 151 -7.67 0.17 14.68
CA GLU A 151 -6.90 0.74 15.79
C GLU A 151 -7.70 1.72 16.65
N PHE A 152 -8.90 2.12 16.21
CA PHE A 152 -9.71 3.12 16.86
C PHE A 152 -10.99 2.53 17.47
N ASP A 153 -11.48 3.17 18.51
CA ASP A 153 -12.86 3.03 18.96
C ASP A 153 -13.59 4.33 18.62
N LEU A 154 -14.33 4.34 17.51
CA LEU A 154 -15.10 5.51 17.08
C LEU A 154 -16.57 5.45 17.55
N SER A 155 -16.88 4.59 18.53
CA SER A 155 -18.23 4.53 19.11
C SER A 155 -18.62 5.83 19.82
N VAL A 156 -17.63 6.58 20.31
CA VAL A 156 -17.80 7.91 20.88
C VAL A 156 -16.76 8.82 20.25
N VAL A 157 -17.21 9.70 19.35
CA VAL A 157 -16.37 10.76 18.78
C VAL A 157 -16.47 11.99 19.67
N ASP A 158 -15.33 12.42 20.21
CA ASP A 158 -15.18 13.61 21.04
C ASP A 158 -14.14 14.59 20.49
N GLU A 159 -13.89 15.67 21.21
CA GLU A 159 -12.95 16.73 20.82
C GLU A 159 -11.50 16.23 20.69
N CYS A 160 -11.14 15.11 21.32
CA CYS A 160 -9.79 14.53 21.28
C CYS A 160 -9.62 13.48 20.18
N THR A 161 -10.71 12.99 19.58
CA THR A 161 -10.66 11.90 18.58
C THR A 161 -9.83 12.28 17.36
N SER A 162 -9.94 13.53 16.88
CA SER A 162 -9.13 14.02 15.76
C SER A 162 -7.64 14.07 16.09
N GLU A 163 -7.26 14.45 17.31
CA GLU A 163 -5.87 14.46 17.76
C GLU A 163 -5.30 13.03 17.81
N GLN A 164 -6.07 12.09 18.35
CA GLN A 164 -5.67 10.67 18.38
C GLN A 164 -5.47 10.10 16.98
N ILE A 165 -6.35 10.41 16.02
CA ILE A 165 -6.21 10.01 14.63
C ILE A 165 -4.90 10.56 14.04
N LEU A 166 -4.62 11.84 14.26
CA LEU A 166 -3.38 12.47 13.76
C LEU A 166 -2.13 11.83 14.38
N GLU A 167 -2.14 11.52 15.68
CA GLU A 167 -1.04 10.83 16.36
C GLU A 167 -0.77 9.43 15.78
N VAL A 168 -1.83 8.67 15.49
CA VAL A 168 -1.71 7.35 14.87
C VAL A 168 -1.23 7.47 13.42
N ILE A 169 -1.74 8.43 12.64
CA ILE A 169 -1.23 8.72 11.29
C ILE A 169 0.27 9.04 11.35
N ASP A 170 0.68 9.90 12.28
CA ASP A 170 2.08 10.25 12.45
C ASP A 170 2.91 9.02 12.86
N ARG A 171 2.41 8.12 13.71
CA ARG A 171 3.10 6.87 14.05
C ARG A 171 3.24 5.95 12.83
N CYS A 172 2.16 5.72 12.09
CA CYS A 172 2.14 4.89 10.88
C CYS A 172 3.11 5.42 9.81
N CYS A 173 3.15 6.74 9.63
CA CYS A 173 3.96 7.40 8.59
C CYS A 173 5.39 7.75 9.03
N SER A 174 5.65 7.82 10.34
CA SER A 174 6.98 8.12 10.91
C SER A 174 7.75 6.86 11.30
N ALA A 175 7.13 5.68 11.28
CA ALA A 175 7.80 4.41 11.47
C ALA A 175 8.77 4.09 10.31
N SER A 176 9.88 4.82 10.28
CA SER A 176 11.16 4.28 9.85
C SER A 176 11.56 3.21 10.87
N ASN A 177 11.45 1.95 10.48
CA ASN A 177 11.83 0.72 11.21
C ASN A 177 10.76 0.16 12.16
N ASN A 178 10.06 -0.89 11.72
CA ASN A 178 10.19 -2.25 12.28
C ASN A 178 9.21 -3.23 11.61
N ALA A 179 9.70 -4.47 11.43
CA ALA A 179 8.97 -5.69 11.08
C ALA A 179 8.46 -5.85 9.63
N VAL A 180 9.40 -6.03 8.70
CA VAL A 180 9.38 -7.25 7.87
C VAL A 180 10.76 -7.88 8.08
N PRO A 181 10.90 -9.15 8.48
CA PRO A 181 12.19 -9.80 8.40
C PRO A 181 12.52 -9.92 6.91
N VAL A 182 13.49 -9.14 6.47
CA VAL A 182 14.18 -9.38 5.20
C VAL A 182 14.95 -10.68 5.42
N PHE A 183 14.49 -11.76 4.78
CA PHE A 183 15.24 -13.00 4.61
C PHE A 183 15.53 -13.19 3.12
#